data_AF-A0A176S5H5-F1
#
_entry.id   AF-A0A176S5H5-F1
#
_cell.length_a   1.000
_cell.length_b   1.000
_cell.length_c   1.000
_cell.angle_alpha   90.00
_cell.angle_beta   90.00
_cell.angle_gamma   90.00
#
_symmetry.space_group_name_H-M   'P 1'
#
loop_
_entity.id
_entity.type
_entity.pdbx_description
1 polymer ?
#
loop_
_entity_poly.entity_id
_entity_poly.type
_entity_poly.pdbx_seq_one_letter_code
_entity_poly.pdbx_strand_id
1 'polypeptide(L)'
;WEGQKGRREEVFKEVLIMRQLKSPYVPKTLSYGYVDASRQERPFFITEYIEGALDGEAWLSQYGKLDLETGLEVGVQVAQGLAVAHEAGVCHFDLKPANLLFKKEADRLVVKIIDFGLARVATSLKEQAARTQVRSGQSQFIQNVFGTFDYAAPEQWGEVAYGKPGAKSDVFAFGATLYRLLSAESPRFPHPSELPDVPELQFLLLECLKQNPDKRPDSQAVFRRLLDLKESTTVQPGKIFRDRLKDGSEGPEMVWIPAGRFRMGDLRGMGRDNELPVHAVSVEGFAMGRYPVTFAEYDQFAQATDREKLDDWGWGRGNRPVINVSWDDAVAYTEWLCVQTGQQYRLPTEAQWEYAARAGTETVYWWGNEIGKNRANCNGSGSQWTKKQTSPVGSFEPNPFGLYDTAGNIWEWVADKWHGNYEGAPIDGSV
;
A
#
# COMPACT_ATOMS: atom_id res chain seq x y z
N TRP A 1 -16.57 1.24 -36.01
CA TRP A 1 -17.10 -0.14 -35.97
C TRP A 1 -17.95 -0.51 -37.18
N GLU A 2 -18.82 0.36 -37.71
CA GLU A 2 -19.80 0.03 -38.78
C GLU A 2 -19.22 -0.56 -40.09
N GLY A 3 -17.94 -0.33 -40.40
CA GLY A 3 -17.27 -0.84 -41.60
C GLY A 3 -16.45 -2.13 -41.42
N GLN A 4 -16.41 -2.72 -40.21
CA GLN A 4 -15.62 -3.93 -39.99
C GLN A 4 -16.25 -5.15 -40.70
N LYS A 5 -15.42 -5.87 -41.45
CA LYS A 5 -15.76 -7.13 -42.12
C LYS A 5 -14.68 -8.16 -41.77
N GLY A 6 -15.08 -9.40 -41.53
CA GLY A 6 -14.16 -10.45 -41.10
C GLY A 6 -14.90 -11.64 -40.49
N ARG A 7 -14.15 -12.58 -39.89
CA ARG A 7 -14.80 -13.68 -39.17
C ARG A 7 -15.57 -13.11 -37.98
N ARG A 8 -16.71 -13.73 -37.66
CA ARG A 8 -17.57 -13.29 -36.54
C ARG A 8 -16.79 -13.13 -35.22
N GLU A 9 -15.86 -14.04 -34.95
CA GLU A 9 -15.00 -14.00 -33.75
C GLU A 9 -14.06 -12.80 -33.73
N GLU A 10 -13.57 -12.36 -34.88
CA GLU A 10 -12.69 -11.18 -35.00
C GLU A 10 -13.53 -9.90 -34.89
N VAL A 11 -14.69 -9.87 -35.54
CA VAL A 11 -15.61 -8.73 -35.49
C VAL A 11 -16.12 -8.52 -34.07
N PHE A 12 -16.51 -9.56 -33.34
CA PHE A 12 -17.04 -9.42 -31.97
C PHE A 12 -16.04 -9.76 -30.88
N LYS A 13 -14.73 -9.70 -31.17
CA LYS A 13 -13.67 -10.12 -30.24
C LYS A 13 -13.78 -9.44 -28.88
N GLU A 14 -13.98 -8.13 -28.87
CA GLU A 14 -14.11 -7.31 -27.66
C GLU A 14 -15.23 -7.80 -26.75
N VAL A 15 -16.43 -7.95 -27.32
CA VAL A 15 -17.61 -8.47 -26.61
C VAL A 15 -17.38 -9.87 -26.07
N LEU A 16 -16.74 -10.74 -26.85
CA LEU A 16 -16.45 -12.10 -26.43
C LEU A 16 -15.48 -12.11 -25.25
N ILE A 17 -14.47 -11.24 -25.26
CA ILE A 17 -13.55 -11.02 -24.13
C ILE A 17 -14.32 -10.52 -22.90
N MET A 18 -15.10 -9.45 -23.03
CA MET A 18 -15.87 -8.90 -21.91
C MET A 18 -16.81 -9.94 -21.28
N ARG A 19 -17.47 -10.75 -22.14
CA ARG A 19 -18.34 -11.85 -21.71
C ARG A 19 -17.57 -13.00 -21.07
N GLN A 20 -16.33 -13.26 -21.47
CA GLN A 20 -15.45 -14.24 -20.87
C GLN A 20 -15.02 -13.82 -19.46
N LEU A 21 -14.65 -12.55 -19.28
CA LEU A 21 -14.16 -12.04 -18.00
C LEU A 21 -15.21 -12.08 -16.88
N LYS A 22 -16.50 -11.87 -17.19
CA LYS A 22 -17.62 -11.84 -16.22
C LYS A 22 -17.31 -11.09 -14.92
N SER A 23 -16.55 -10.01 -15.04
CA SER A 23 -15.97 -9.27 -13.93
C SER A 23 -16.83 -8.05 -13.58
N PRO A 24 -16.99 -7.69 -12.29
CA PRO A 24 -17.68 -6.46 -11.92
C PRO A 24 -16.98 -5.20 -12.47
N TYR A 25 -15.70 -5.29 -12.83
CA TYR A 25 -14.90 -4.16 -13.36
C TYR A 25 -15.05 -3.95 -14.87
N VAL A 26 -15.86 -4.75 -15.56
CA VAL A 26 -16.09 -4.63 -17.01
C VAL A 26 -17.59 -4.43 -17.26
N PRO A 27 -18.01 -3.63 -18.25
CA PRO A 27 -19.42 -3.51 -18.56
C PRO A 27 -20.05 -4.86 -18.93
N LYS A 28 -21.21 -5.15 -18.34
CA LYS A 28 -21.97 -6.34 -18.68
C LYS A 28 -22.39 -6.32 -20.14
N THR A 29 -22.01 -7.34 -20.91
CA THR A 29 -22.50 -7.53 -22.27
C THR A 29 -23.96 -8.01 -22.25
N LEU A 30 -24.83 -7.36 -23.02
CA LEU A 30 -26.25 -7.71 -23.17
C LEU A 30 -26.53 -8.44 -24.48
N SER A 31 -26.01 -7.96 -25.61
CA SER A 31 -26.24 -8.57 -26.93
C SER A 31 -25.16 -8.17 -27.94
N TYR A 32 -25.02 -8.92 -29.04
CA TYR A 32 -24.21 -8.53 -30.19
C TYR A 32 -24.73 -9.20 -31.46
N GLY A 33 -24.54 -8.55 -32.60
CA GLY A 33 -25.02 -9.05 -33.87
C GLY A 33 -24.77 -8.09 -35.02
N TYR A 34 -25.47 -8.33 -36.12
CA TYR A 34 -25.44 -7.46 -37.30
C TYR A 34 -26.84 -6.90 -37.50
N VAL A 35 -26.94 -5.64 -37.93
CA VAL A 35 -28.23 -5.06 -38.32
C VAL A 35 -28.81 -5.80 -39.52
N ASP A 36 -27.95 -6.21 -40.47
CA ASP A 36 -28.30 -7.18 -41.50
C ASP A 36 -27.51 -8.48 -41.25
N ALA A 37 -28.14 -9.45 -40.59
CA ALA A 37 -27.54 -10.74 -40.29
C ALA A 37 -27.25 -11.59 -41.53
N SER A 38 -28.01 -11.41 -42.61
CA SER A 38 -27.85 -12.20 -43.83
C SER A 38 -26.61 -11.76 -44.61
N ARG A 39 -26.31 -10.46 -44.62
CA ARG A 39 -25.16 -9.87 -45.30
C ARG A 39 -23.97 -9.60 -44.39
N GLN A 40 -24.12 -9.84 -43.08
CA GLN A 40 -23.14 -9.49 -42.04
C GLN A 40 -22.73 -8.01 -42.11
N GLU A 41 -23.70 -7.13 -42.31
CA GLU A 41 -23.46 -5.68 -42.42
C GLU A 41 -23.86 -4.95 -41.15
N ARG A 42 -23.09 -3.89 -40.84
CA ARG A 42 -23.28 -3.03 -39.66
C ARG A 42 -23.26 -3.86 -38.36
N PRO A 43 -22.10 -4.40 -37.96
CA PRO A 43 -21.98 -5.06 -36.67
C PRO A 43 -22.28 -4.08 -35.54
N PHE A 44 -22.98 -4.57 -34.53
CA PHE A 44 -23.29 -3.85 -33.30
C PHE A 44 -23.11 -4.75 -32.08
N PHE A 45 -22.92 -4.13 -30.93
CA PHE A 45 -23.07 -4.78 -29.65
C PHE A 45 -23.70 -3.84 -28.63
N ILE A 46 -24.26 -4.44 -27.59
CA ILE A 46 -25.03 -3.76 -26.55
C ILE A 46 -24.42 -4.19 -25.21
N THR A 47 -24.05 -3.21 -24.41
CA THR A 47 -23.57 -3.38 -23.03
C THR A 47 -24.55 -2.73 -22.06
N GLU A 48 -24.33 -2.93 -20.76
CA GLU A 48 -24.98 -2.12 -19.74
C GLU A 48 -24.67 -0.64 -19.98
N TYR A 49 -25.71 0.19 -19.83
CA TYR A 49 -25.55 1.63 -19.78
C TYR A 49 -25.29 2.04 -18.33
N ILE A 50 -24.18 2.72 -18.10
CA ILE A 50 -23.79 3.16 -16.76
C ILE A 50 -24.23 4.63 -16.63
N GLU A 51 -25.48 4.81 -16.21
CA GLU A 51 -26.09 6.12 -16.09
C GLU A 51 -25.28 7.05 -15.18
N GLY A 52 -25.03 8.27 -15.67
CA GLY A 52 -24.28 9.30 -14.95
C GLY A 52 -22.77 9.06 -14.87
N ALA A 53 -22.22 8.05 -15.56
CA ALA A 53 -20.78 7.84 -15.60
C ALA A 53 -20.06 8.86 -16.49
N LEU A 54 -18.87 9.26 -16.07
CA LEU A 54 -17.91 10.03 -16.85
C LEU A 54 -16.68 9.18 -17.12
N ASP A 55 -16.05 9.34 -18.28
CA ASP A 55 -14.72 8.79 -18.46
C ASP A 55 -13.68 9.58 -17.65
N GLY A 56 -12.50 9.00 -17.41
CA GLY A 56 -11.47 9.60 -16.58
C GLY A 56 -10.89 10.92 -17.11
N GLU A 57 -10.88 11.17 -18.43
CA GLU A 57 -10.45 12.48 -18.95
C GLU A 57 -11.55 13.53 -18.76
N ALA A 58 -12.81 13.16 -18.99
CA ALA A 58 -13.95 14.03 -18.69
C ALA A 58 -14.01 14.36 -17.19
N TRP A 59 -13.72 13.38 -16.32
CA TRP A 59 -13.60 13.59 -14.88
C TRP A 59 -12.51 14.60 -14.54
N LEU A 60 -11.28 14.40 -15.05
CA LEU A 60 -10.17 15.34 -14.82
C LEU A 60 -10.51 16.76 -15.29
N SER A 61 -11.18 16.89 -16.43
CA SER A 61 -11.60 18.20 -16.95
C SER A 61 -12.66 18.87 -16.07
N GLN A 62 -13.53 18.10 -15.41
CA GLN A 62 -14.65 18.64 -14.63
C GLN A 62 -14.31 18.85 -13.16
N TYR A 63 -13.55 17.94 -12.56
CA TYR A 63 -13.30 17.87 -11.12
C TYR A 63 -11.82 18.00 -10.75
N GLY A 64 -10.90 17.92 -11.72
CA GLY A 64 -9.47 17.90 -11.47
C GLY A 64 -8.97 16.53 -11.02
N LYS A 65 -7.75 16.51 -10.44
CA LYS A 65 -7.10 15.28 -9.94
C LYS A 65 -7.88 14.65 -8.79
N LEU A 66 -7.75 13.33 -8.66
CA LEU A 66 -8.27 12.59 -7.53
C LEU A 66 -7.45 12.91 -6.28
N ASP A 67 -8.13 13.02 -5.13
CA ASP A 67 -7.45 12.95 -3.83
C ASP A 67 -6.86 11.54 -3.59
N LEU A 68 -6.02 11.41 -2.57
CA LEU A 68 -5.31 10.17 -2.26
C LEU A 68 -6.28 9.00 -1.99
N GLU A 69 -7.33 9.22 -1.20
CA GLU A 69 -8.26 8.16 -0.78
C GLU A 69 -9.04 7.63 -1.99
N THR A 70 -9.65 8.55 -2.74
CA THR A 70 -10.40 8.25 -3.96
C THR A 70 -9.48 7.63 -5.01
N GLY A 71 -8.27 8.15 -5.16
CA GLY A 71 -7.27 7.64 -6.10
C GLY A 71 -6.79 6.23 -5.77
N LEU A 72 -6.58 5.91 -4.49
CA LEU A 72 -6.28 4.54 -4.04
C LEU A 72 -7.48 3.61 -4.29
N GLU A 73 -8.70 4.04 -4.01
CA GLU A 73 -9.90 3.23 -4.28
C GLU A 73 -10.06 2.92 -5.78
N VAL A 74 -9.88 3.92 -6.64
CA VAL A 74 -9.88 3.76 -8.10
C VAL A 74 -8.74 2.84 -8.53
N GLY A 75 -7.53 3.05 -8.00
CA GLY A 75 -6.35 2.24 -8.30
C GLY A 75 -6.55 0.76 -7.97
N VAL A 76 -7.12 0.45 -6.80
CA VAL A 76 -7.44 -0.92 -6.38
C VAL A 76 -8.42 -1.58 -7.35
N GLN A 77 -9.51 -0.91 -7.71
CA GLN A 77 -10.51 -1.45 -8.64
C GLN A 77 -9.93 -1.73 -10.03
N VAL A 78 -9.11 -0.82 -10.57
CA VAL A 78 -8.49 -1.00 -11.88
C VAL A 78 -7.44 -2.12 -11.84
N ALA A 79 -6.57 -2.15 -10.83
CA ALA A 79 -5.58 -3.20 -10.67
C ALA A 79 -6.23 -4.59 -10.53
N GLN A 80 -7.33 -4.69 -9.80
CA GLN A 80 -8.11 -5.92 -9.67
C GLN A 80 -8.76 -6.33 -10.99
N GLY A 81 -9.33 -5.39 -11.74
CA GLY A 81 -9.88 -5.63 -13.07
C GLY A 81 -8.83 -6.17 -14.05
N LEU A 82 -7.63 -5.61 -14.04
CA LEU A 82 -6.51 -6.10 -14.84
C LEU A 82 -6.02 -7.48 -14.37
N ALA A 83 -5.94 -7.73 -13.06
CA ALA A 83 -5.54 -9.03 -12.54
C ALA A 83 -6.47 -10.15 -13.00
N VAL A 84 -7.79 -9.91 -12.94
CA VAL A 84 -8.80 -10.84 -13.48
C VAL A 84 -8.63 -11.04 -15.00
N ALA A 85 -8.34 -9.96 -15.75
CA ALA A 85 -8.10 -10.07 -17.18
C ALA A 85 -6.86 -10.90 -17.51
N HIS A 86 -5.75 -10.64 -16.83
CA HIS A 86 -4.49 -11.35 -17.04
C HIS A 86 -4.58 -12.83 -16.65
N GLU A 87 -5.28 -13.17 -15.58
CA GLU A 87 -5.55 -14.56 -15.19
C GLU A 87 -6.35 -15.32 -16.26
N ALA A 88 -7.25 -14.62 -16.96
CA ALA A 88 -7.99 -15.15 -18.10
C ALA A 88 -7.19 -15.13 -19.43
N GLY A 89 -5.92 -14.71 -19.41
CA GLY A 89 -5.06 -14.61 -20.59
C GLY A 89 -5.39 -13.43 -21.52
N VAL A 90 -6.06 -12.41 -21.01
CA VAL A 90 -6.50 -11.21 -21.74
C VAL A 90 -5.64 -10.02 -21.34
N CYS A 91 -5.09 -9.29 -22.31
CA CYS A 91 -4.43 -7.99 -22.10
C CYS A 91 -5.23 -6.88 -22.80
N HIS A 92 -5.31 -5.71 -22.18
CA HIS A 92 -6.06 -4.54 -22.64
C HIS A 92 -5.32 -3.73 -23.71
N PHE A 93 -4.02 -3.47 -23.52
CA PHE A 93 -3.11 -2.73 -24.39
C PHE A 93 -3.41 -1.24 -24.66
N ASP A 94 -4.44 -0.67 -24.05
CA ASP A 94 -4.83 0.73 -24.24
C ASP A 94 -5.48 1.30 -22.99
N LEU A 95 -4.98 0.90 -21.82
CA LEU A 95 -5.49 1.44 -20.58
C LEU A 95 -5.05 2.91 -20.45
N LYS A 96 -6.03 3.80 -20.27
CA LYS A 96 -5.87 5.24 -20.12
C LYS A 96 -7.11 5.82 -19.42
N PRO A 97 -7.09 7.06 -18.91
CA PRO A 97 -8.25 7.62 -18.21
C PRO A 97 -9.53 7.59 -19.05
N ALA A 98 -9.45 7.86 -20.36
CA ALA A 98 -10.60 7.80 -21.26
C ALA A 98 -11.25 6.39 -21.38
N ASN A 99 -10.53 5.33 -20.99
CA ASN A 99 -11.01 3.95 -20.99
C ASN A 99 -11.42 3.47 -19.59
N LEU A 100 -11.57 4.39 -18.65
CA LEU A 100 -12.12 4.16 -17.31
C LEU A 100 -13.40 4.97 -17.14
N LEU A 101 -14.53 4.30 -16.94
CA LEU A 101 -15.78 4.96 -16.58
C LEU A 101 -15.90 5.03 -15.06
N PHE A 102 -16.10 6.24 -14.54
CA PHE A 102 -16.34 6.54 -13.15
C PHE A 102 -17.81 6.85 -12.92
N LYS A 103 -18.44 6.09 -12.03
CA LYS A 103 -19.79 6.35 -11.55
C LYS A 103 -19.74 6.66 -10.05
N LYS A 104 -20.25 7.82 -9.66
CA LYS A 104 -20.40 8.16 -8.26
C LYS A 104 -21.59 7.39 -7.66
N GLU A 105 -21.33 6.56 -6.66
CA GLU A 105 -22.35 5.84 -5.90
C GLU A 105 -22.17 6.16 -4.41
N ALA A 106 -23.17 6.82 -3.82
CA ALA A 106 -23.13 7.29 -2.42
C ALA A 106 -21.82 8.04 -2.09
N ASP A 107 -20.91 7.38 -1.39
CA ASP A 107 -19.64 7.87 -0.86
C ASP A 107 -18.41 7.37 -1.63
N ARG A 108 -18.57 6.64 -2.74
CA ARG A 108 -17.45 6.09 -3.51
C ARG A 108 -17.56 6.26 -5.02
N LEU A 109 -16.44 6.08 -5.71
CA LEU A 109 -16.40 5.93 -7.16
C LEU A 109 -16.35 4.46 -7.54
N VAL A 110 -17.34 4.01 -8.31
CA VAL A 110 -17.32 2.70 -8.97
C VAL A 110 -16.66 2.84 -10.33
N VAL A 111 -15.69 1.97 -10.61
CA VAL A 111 -14.89 2.00 -11.85
C VAL A 111 -15.26 0.84 -12.77
N LYS A 112 -15.39 1.14 -14.07
CA LYS A 112 -15.54 0.14 -15.14
C LYS A 112 -14.51 0.38 -16.23
N ILE A 113 -13.74 -0.64 -16.55
CA ILE A 113 -12.74 -0.64 -17.63
C ILE A 113 -13.48 -0.95 -18.94
N ILE A 114 -13.32 -0.09 -19.94
CA ILE A 114 -13.94 -0.21 -21.26
C ILE A 114 -12.89 -0.35 -22.36
N ASP A 115 -13.32 -0.74 -23.56
CA ASP A 115 -12.46 -0.85 -24.76
C ASP A 115 -11.31 -1.87 -24.64
N PHE A 116 -11.67 -3.13 -24.34
CA PHE A 116 -10.77 -4.29 -24.51
C PHE A 116 -10.49 -4.63 -26.00
N GLY A 117 -10.95 -3.78 -26.93
CA GLY A 117 -11.03 -4.05 -28.36
C GLY A 117 -9.69 -4.03 -29.09
N LEU A 118 -8.60 -3.65 -28.41
CA LEU A 118 -7.26 -3.56 -28.99
C LEU A 118 -6.42 -4.83 -28.88
N ALA A 119 -7.02 -5.99 -28.62
CA ALA A 119 -6.39 -7.29 -28.86
C ALA A 119 -6.15 -7.52 -30.37
N ARG A 120 -5.26 -6.74 -30.98
CA ARG A 120 -4.82 -6.84 -32.37
C ARG A 120 -3.41 -7.42 -32.37
N VAL A 121 -3.16 -8.33 -33.31
CA VAL A 121 -1.82 -8.85 -33.58
C VAL A 121 -0.89 -7.66 -33.82
N ALA A 122 0.22 -7.64 -33.08
CA ALA A 122 1.23 -6.59 -33.04
C ALA A 122 1.62 -6.10 -34.44
N THR A 123 1.02 -4.99 -34.87
CA THR A 123 1.64 -4.07 -35.83
C THR A 123 2.17 -2.94 -34.97
N SER A 124 3.43 -2.58 -35.12
CA SER A 124 4.03 -1.58 -34.21
C SER A 124 3.28 -0.25 -34.33
N LEU A 125 3.14 0.46 -33.22
CA LEU A 125 2.57 1.81 -33.24
C LEU A 125 3.34 2.75 -34.20
N LYS A 126 4.64 2.52 -34.39
CA LYS A 126 5.49 3.18 -35.41
C LYS A 126 4.99 2.92 -36.83
N GLU A 127 4.66 1.68 -37.18
CA GLU A 127 4.12 1.33 -38.50
C GLU A 127 2.74 1.95 -38.74
N GLN A 128 1.92 2.10 -37.70
CA GLN A 128 0.62 2.76 -37.82
C GLN A 128 0.77 4.28 -38.00
N ALA A 129 1.62 4.95 -37.21
CA ALA A 129 1.91 6.37 -37.38
C ALA A 129 2.46 6.68 -38.78
N ALA A 130 3.33 5.82 -39.31
CA ALA A 130 3.89 5.94 -40.66
C ALA A 130 2.83 5.76 -41.77
N ARG A 131 1.83 4.88 -41.58
CA ARG A 131 0.75 4.68 -42.57
C ARG A 131 -0.29 5.80 -42.56
N THR A 132 -0.50 6.47 -41.43
CA THR A 132 -1.51 7.53 -41.29
C THR A 132 -1.05 8.88 -41.84
N GLN A 133 0.26 9.19 -41.84
CA GLN A 133 0.79 10.42 -42.47
C GLN A 133 0.50 10.53 -43.98
N VAL A 134 0.19 9.43 -44.66
CA VAL A 134 -0.09 9.41 -46.10
C VAL A 134 -1.53 9.83 -46.43
N ARG A 135 -2.44 9.90 -45.44
CA ARG A 135 -3.86 10.20 -45.68
C ARG A 135 -4.40 11.27 -44.73
N SER A 136 -4.42 12.50 -45.23
CA SER A 136 -5.17 13.68 -44.75
C SER A 136 -4.58 14.47 -43.56
N GLY A 137 -4.42 15.77 -43.77
CA GLY A 137 -4.01 16.76 -42.76
C GLY A 137 -5.16 17.12 -41.81
N GLN A 138 -5.52 16.21 -40.89
CA GLN A 138 -6.43 16.51 -39.78
C GLN A 138 -5.68 16.52 -38.43
N SER A 139 -5.51 17.72 -37.89
CA SER A 139 -4.80 18.03 -36.64
C SER A 139 -5.39 17.36 -35.37
N GLN A 140 -6.70 17.10 -35.33
CA GLN A 140 -7.37 16.49 -34.16
C GLN A 140 -7.15 14.98 -34.03
N PHE A 141 -7.01 14.24 -35.15
CA PHE A 141 -6.69 12.82 -35.09
C PHE A 141 -5.23 12.59 -34.66
N ILE A 142 -4.34 13.49 -35.08
CA ILE A 142 -2.94 13.52 -34.65
C ILE A 142 -2.87 13.68 -33.12
N GLN A 143 -3.60 14.63 -32.51
CA GLN A 143 -3.62 14.79 -31.05
C GLN A 143 -4.18 13.56 -30.30
N ASN A 144 -5.24 12.91 -30.78
CA ASN A 144 -5.80 11.70 -30.14
C ASN A 144 -4.88 10.48 -30.28
N VAL A 145 -4.13 10.38 -31.38
CA VAL A 145 -3.08 9.36 -31.57
C VAL A 145 -1.87 9.68 -30.67
N PHE A 146 -1.53 10.95 -30.48
CA PHE A 146 -0.42 11.36 -29.62
C PHE A 146 -0.73 11.24 -28.12
N GLY A 147 -1.95 11.52 -27.67
CA GLY A 147 -2.35 11.35 -26.26
C GLY A 147 -2.39 9.89 -25.82
N THR A 148 -2.65 8.95 -26.74
CA THR A 148 -2.59 7.50 -26.47
C THR A 148 -1.15 7.01 -26.25
N PHE A 149 -0.14 7.73 -26.76
CA PHE A 149 1.26 7.33 -26.63
C PHE A 149 1.83 7.49 -25.23
N ASP A 150 1.32 8.43 -24.44
CA ASP A 150 1.80 8.67 -23.08
C ASP A 150 1.53 7.46 -22.15
N TYR A 151 0.63 6.56 -22.55
CA TYR A 151 0.24 5.37 -21.78
C TYR A 151 0.79 4.06 -22.37
N ALA A 152 1.34 4.08 -23.59
CA ALA A 152 1.81 2.87 -24.28
C ALA A 152 3.21 2.46 -23.79
N ALA A 153 3.35 1.20 -23.36
CA ALA A 153 4.61 0.67 -22.87
C ALA A 153 5.68 0.54 -23.98
N PRO A 154 6.98 0.71 -23.69
CA PRO A 154 8.09 0.63 -24.66
C PRO A 154 8.04 -0.56 -25.64
N GLU A 155 7.70 -1.75 -25.16
CA GLU A 155 7.57 -2.95 -25.97
C GLU A 155 6.42 -2.89 -26.99
N GLN A 156 5.38 -2.07 -26.77
CA GLN A 156 4.29 -1.82 -27.73
C GLN A 156 4.73 -0.95 -28.91
N TRP A 157 5.88 -0.26 -28.79
CA TRP A 157 6.46 0.55 -29.86
C TRP A 157 7.29 -0.25 -30.87
N GLY A 158 7.40 -1.57 -30.68
CA GLY A 158 8.22 -2.44 -31.50
C GLY A 158 9.72 -2.35 -31.16
N GLU A 159 10.06 -1.94 -29.93
CA GLU A 159 11.44 -2.03 -29.45
C GLU A 159 11.82 -3.49 -29.17
N VAL A 160 12.60 -4.06 -30.08
CA VAL A 160 12.99 -5.48 -30.08
C VAL A 160 13.72 -5.88 -28.78
N ALA A 161 14.35 -4.91 -28.10
CA ALA A 161 15.09 -5.13 -26.86
C ALA A 161 14.22 -5.61 -25.68
N TYR A 162 12.92 -5.32 -25.69
CA TYR A 162 12.02 -5.60 -24.55
C TYR A 162 11.04 -6.76 -24.79
N GLY A 163 11.18 -7.48 -25.90
CA GLY A 163 10.32 -8.61 -26.22
C GLY A 163 8.94 -8.21 -26.75
N LYS A 164 7.97 -9.14 -26.66
CA LYS A 164 6.60 -8.93 -27.14
C LYS A 164 5.73 -8.30 -26.04
N PRO A 165 4.79 -7.40 -26.39
CA PRO A 165 3.78 -6.91 -25.46
C PRO A 165 3.01 -8.03 -24.75
N GLY A 166 2.65 -7.81 -23.49
CA GLY A 166 1.89 -8.74 -22.67
C GLY A 166 1.32 -8.05 -21.43
N ALA A 167 0.98 -8.82 -20.39
CA ALA A 167 0.36 -8.30 -19.16
C ALA A 167 1.16 -7.17 -18.48
N LYS A 168 2.49 -7.18 -18.60
CA LYS A 168 3.36 -6.12 -18.07
C LYS A 168 3.22 -4.79 -18.82
N SER A 169 2.73 -4.82 -20.06
CA SER A 169 2.41 -3.61 -20.84
C SER A 169 1.19 -2.90 -20.23
N ASP A 170 0.19 -3.66 -19.78
CA ASP A 170 -0.96 -3.10 -19.07
C ASP A 170 -0.58 -2.55 -17.70
N VAL A 171 0.40 -3.15 -17.00
CA VAL A 171 0.93 -2.60 -15.75
C VAL A 171 1.61 -1.24 -15.97
N PHE A 172 2.32 -1.05 -17.07
CA PHE A 172 2.86 0.25 -17.43
C PHE A 172 1.74 1.27 -17.69
N ALA A 173 0.77 0.88 -18.51
CA ALA A 173 -0.39 1.72 -18.82
C ALA A 173 -1.20 2.07 -17.56
N PHE A 174 -1.31 1.14 -16.61
CA PHE A 174 -1.88 1.34 -15.28
C PHE A 174 -1.11 2.41 -14.50
N GLY A 175 0.21 2.29 -14.41
CA GLY A 175 1.07 3.27 -13.73
C GLY A 175 0.90 4.66 -14.32
N ALA A 176 0.87 4.78 -15.66
CA ALA A 176 0.68 6.03 -16.37
C ALA A 176 -0.73 6.62 -16.13
N THR A 177 -1.75 5.76 -16.17
CA THR A 177 -3.15 6.14 -15.92
C THR A 177 -3.36 6.65 -14.51
N LEU A 178 -2.89 5.91 -13.50
CA LEU A 178 -3.06 6.30 -12.10
C LEU A 178 -2.21 7.53 -11.75
N TYR A 179 -1.00 7.65 -12.32
CA TYR A 179 -0.20 8.88 -12.23
C TYR A 179 -0.99 10.09 -12.74
N ARG A 180 -1.55 9.99 -13.95
CA ARG A 180 -2.35 11.07 -14.56
C ARG A 180 -3.53 11.45 -13.68
N LEU A 181 -4.24 10.47 -13.13
CA LEU A 181 -5.42 10.70 -12.28
C LEU A 181 -5.07 11.38 -10.95
N LEU A 182 -3.93 11.05 -10.34
CA LEU A 182 -3.49 11.60 -9.05
C LEU A 182 -2.74 12.93 -9.14
N SER A 183 -2.10 13.19 -10.28
CA SER A 183 -1.31 14.42 -10.48
C SER A 183 -2.04 15.47 -11.30
N ALA A 184 -2.96 15.07 -12.19
CA ALA A 184 -3.41 15.88 -13.33
C ALA A 184 -2.26 16.39 -14.23
N GLU A 185 -1.14 15.67 -14.25
CA GLU A 185 0.01 15.91 -15.13
C GLU A 185 0.16 14.81 -16.19
N SER A 186 0.91 15.09 -17.27
CA SER A 186 1.22 14.05 -18.28
C SER A 186 2.15 12.99 -17.67
N PRO A 187 1.89 11.69 -17.89
CA PRO A 187 2.74 10.61 -17.37
C PRO A 187 4.01 10.40 -18.21
N ARG A 188 4.26 11.22 -19.25
CA ARG A 188 5.42 11.04 -20.15
C ARG A 188 6.77 11.21 -19.46
N PHE A 189 6.85 12.14 -18.51
CA PHE A 189 8.04 12.40 -17.70
C PHE A 189 7.63 12.46 -16.23
N PRO A 190 7.30 11.30 -15.63
CA PRO A 190 6.71 11.26 -14.31
C PRO A 190 7.73 11.70 -13.27
N HIS A 191 7.30 12.51 -12.30
CA HIS A 191 8.15 12.94 -11.18
C HIS A 191 7.41 12.73 -9.86
N PRO A 192 8.06 12.18 -8.82
CA PRO A 192 7.40 11.85 -7.55
C PRO A 192 6.78 13.06 -6.85
N SER A 193 7.30 14.28 -7.06
CA SER A 193 6.75 15.50 -6.45
C SER A 193 5.34 15.87 -6.94
N GLU A 194 4.90 15.33 -8.07
CA GLU A 194 3.55 15.59 -8.62
C GLU A 194 2.46 14.68 -8.00
N LEU A 195 2.90 13.66 -7.24
CA LEU A 195 2.04 12.70 -6.59
C LEU A 195 1.80 13.09 -5.11
N PRO A 196 0.78 12.50 -4.46
CA PRO A 196 0.64 12.59 -3.01
C PRO A 196 1.92 12.18 -2.27
N ASP A 197 2.19 12.78 -1.11
CA ASP A 197 3.36 12.50 -0.27
C ASP A 197 3.23 11.17 0.48
N VAL A 198 3.19 10.09 -0.30
CA VAL A 198 3.12 8.70 0.14
C VAL A 198 4.22 7.95 -0.62
N PRO A 199 5.43 7.83 -0.03
CA PRO A 199 6.58 7.27 -0.72
C PRO A 199 6.31 5.90 -1.34
N GLU A 200 5.56 5.03 -0.67
CA GLU A 200 5.25 3.68 -1.12
C GLU A 200 4.38 3.69 -2.40
N LEU A 201 3.41 4.61 -2.48
CA LEU A 201 2.60 4.81 -3.68
C LEU A 201 3.45 5.39 -4.82
N GLN A 202 4.29 6.38 -4.53
CA GLN A 202 5.22 6.95 -5.50
C GLN A 202 6.16 5.88 -6.07
N PHE A 203 6.78 5.06 -5.21
CA PHE A 203 7.65 3.97 -5.62
C PHE A 203 6.91 2.94 -6.46
N LEU A 204 5.70 2.53 -6.07
CA LEU A 204 4.90 1.57 -6.82
C LEU A 204 4.58 2.09 -8.24
N LEU A 205 4.13 3.35 -8.36
CA LEU A 205 3.79 3.94 -9.66
C LEU A 205 5.02 4.07 -10.56
N LEU A 206 6.15 4.55 -10.02
CA LEU A 206 7.40 4.66 -10.77
C LEU A 206 7.97 3.28 -11.15
N GLU A 207 7.74 2.26 -10.32
CA GLU A 207 8.12 0.88 -10.64
C GLU A 207 7.30 0.32 -11.81
N CYS A 208 6.00 0.60 -11.84
CA CYS A 208 5.12 0.25 -12.98
C CYS A 208 5.61 0.91 -14.28
N LEU A 209 6.18 2.11 -14.20
CA LEU A 209 6.67 2.91 -15.33
C LEU A 209 8.10 2.56 -15.78
N LYS A 210 8.73 1.52 -15.21
CA LYS A 210 10.07 1.10 -15.65
C LYS A 210 10.06 0.64 -17.11
N GLN A 211 11.11 1.02 -17.85
CA GLN A 211 11.23 0.69 -19.27
C GLN A 211 11.27 -0.81 -19.53
N ASN A 212 12.06 -1.56 -18.75
CA ASN A 212 12.14 -3.02 -18.86
C ASN A 212 10.93 -3.70 -18.17
N PRO A 213 10.11 -4.48 -18.90
CA PRO A 213 8.95 -5.20 -18.36
C PRO A 213 9.29 -6.13 -17.18
N ASP A 214 10.47 -6.75 -17.16
CA ASP A 214 10.90 -7.67 -16.09
C ASP A 214 11.14 -6.97 -14.75
N LYS A 215 11.27 -5.63 -14.77
CA LYS A 215 11.45 -4.82 -13.58
C LYS A 215 10.14 -4.24 -13.04
N ARG A 216 9.01 -4.48 -13.72
CA ARG A 216 7.67 -4.07 -13.28
C ARG A 216 7.04 -5.17 -12.41
N PRO A 217 6.22 -4.85 -11.40
CA PRO A 217 5.40 -5.84 -10.70
C PRO A 217 4.38 -6.48 -11.65
N ASP A 218 3.80 -7.63 -11.29
CA ASP A 218 2.62 -8.14 -12.00
C ASP A 218 1.35 -7.48 -11.46
N SER A 219 0.22 -7.60 -12.18
CA SER A 219 -1.04 -6.98 -11.79
C SER A 219 -1.55 -7.45 -10.42
N GLN A 220 -1.26 -8.69 -10.02
CA GLN A 220 -1.68 -9.21 -8.72
C GLN A 220 -0.87 -8.57 -7.59
N ALA A 221 0.43 -8.38 -7.79
CA ALA A 221 1.30 -7.68 -6.86
C ALA A 221 0.93 -6.19 -6.74
N VAL A 222 0.59 -5.52 -7.86
CA VAL A 222 0.08 -4.14 -7.85
C VAL A 222 -1.21 -4.05 -7.05
N PHE A 223 -2.17 -4.95 -7.31
CA PHE A 223 -3.44 -4.98 -6.60
C PHE A 223 -3.25 -5.14 -5.08
N ARG A 224 -2.43 -6.11 -4.63
CA ARG A 224 -2.15 -6.33 -3.20
C ARG A 224 -1.52 -5.10 -2.56
N ARG A 225 -0.47 -4.53 -3.16
CA ARG A 225 0.22 -3.36 -2.61
C ARG A 225 -0.69 -2.12 -2.52
N LEU A 226 -1.60 -1.93 -3.48
CA LEU A 226 -2.58 -0.84 -3.39
C LEU A 226 -3.65 -1.09 -2.33
N LEU A 227 -4.05 -2.35 -2.13
CA LEU A 227 -4.97 -2.71 -1.06
C LEU A 227 -4.33 -2.44 0.30
N ASP A 228 -3.09 -2.88 0.50
CA ASP A 228 -2.31 -2.64 1.72
C ASP A 228 -2.11 -1.13 1.96
N LEU A 229 -1.85 -0.35 0.90
CA LEU A 229 -1.75 1.11 0.99
C LEU A 229 -3.09 1.77 1.34
N LYS A 230 -4.19 1.29 0.76
CA LYS A 230 -5.52 1.81 1.09
C LYS A 230 -5.87 1.50 2.54
N GLU A 231 -5.55 0.31 3.03
CA GLU A 231 -5.76 -0.06 4.43
C GLU A 231 -4.85 0.75 5.37
N SER A 232 -3.60 0.99 5.01
CA SER A 232 -2.68 1.78 5.86
C SER A 232 -2.96 3.28 5.85
N THR A 233 -3.46 3.85 4.74
CA THR A 233 -3.83 5.28 4.62
C THR A 233 -5.22 5.60 5.17
N THR A 234 -6.12 4.62 5.26
CA THR A 234 -7.40 4.76 5.98
C THR A 234 -7.24 4.65 7.50
N VAL A 235 -6.04 4.34 7.98
CA VAL A 235 -5.70 4.29 9.40
C VAL A 235 -4.88 5.53 9.77
N GLN A 236 -5.51 6.46 10.51
CA GLN A 236 -4.80 7.61 11.07
C GLN A 236 -3.63 7.13 11.94
N PRO A 237 -2.42 7.74 11.85
CA PRO A 237 -1.36 7.54 12.83
C PRO A 237 -1.92 7.74 14.24
N GLY A 238 -1.67 6.80 15.15
CA GLY A 238 -2.25 6.84 16.49
C GLY A 238 -3.67 6.24 16.60
N LYS A 239 -4.24 5.63 15.54
CA LYS A 239 -5.48 4.85 15.67
C LYS A 239 -5.24 3.68 16.62
N ILE A 240 -6.07 3.61 17.65
CA ILE A 240 -6.04 2.57 18.67
C ILE A 240 -7.07 1.51 18.32
N PHE A 241 -6.71 0.25 18.47
CA PHE A 241 -7.62 -0.89 18.35
C PHE A 241 -7.25 -1.99 19.34
N ARG A 242 -8.16 -2.96 19.50
CA ARG A 242 -7.96 -4.18 20.27
C ARG A 242 -8.50 -5.34 19.46
N ASP A 243 -7.71 -6.40 19.33
CA ASP A 243 -8.20 -7.66 18.82
C ASP A 243 -9.01 -8.39 19.91
N ARG A 244 -9.90 -9.29 19.49
CA ARG A 244 -10.61 -10.17 20.42
C ARG A 244 -9.88 -11.51 20.55
N LEU A 245 -9.79 -12.01 21.78
CA LEU A 245 -9.30 -13.36 22.06
C LEU A 245 -10.43 -14.39 21.84
N LYS A 246 -10.10 -15.68 21.82
CA LYS A 246 -11.08 -16.77 21.55
C LYS A 246 -12.22 -16.84 22.56
N ASP A 247 -11.98 -16.45 23.80
CA ASP A 247 -12.97 -16.40 24.87
C ASP A 247 -13.85 -15.14 24.82
N GLY A 248 -13.60 -14.24 23.86
CA GLY A 248 -14.33 -13.00 23.67
C GLY A 248 -13.81 -11.82 24.49
N SER A 249 -12.79 -12.02 25.34
CA SER A 249 -12.11 -10.90 26.00
C SER A 249 -11.30 -10.08 24.99
N GLU A 250 -10.89 -8.88 25.39
CA GLU A 250 -10.03 -8.04 24.57
C GLU A 250 -8.56 -8.41 24.78
N GLY A 251 -7.78 -8.37 23.69
CA GLY A 251 -6.33 -8.40 23.72
C GLY A 251 -5.73 -7.04 24.10
N PRO A 252 -4.40 -6.90 23.96
CA PRO A 252 -3.70 -5.65 24.26
C PRO A 252 -4.18 -4.50 23.36
N GLU A 253 -4.07 -3.26 23.85
CA GLU A 253 -4.24 -2.09 22.97
C GLU A 253 -3.10 -2.00 22.00
N MET A 254 -3.45 -1.93 20.73
CA MET A 254 -2.52 -1.77 19.63
C MET A 254 -2.70 -0.39 19.03
N VAL A 255 -1.61 0.23 18.60
CA VAL A 255 -1.60 1.51 17.89
C VAL A 255 -0.94 1.35 16.55
N TRP A 256 -1.53 1.96 15.50
CA TRP A 256 -0.94 1.94 14.17
C TRP A 256 0.22 2.94 14.06
N ILE A 257 1.35 2.43 13.61
CA ILE A 257 2.60 3.14 13.34
C ILE A 257 2.76 3.22 11.81
N PRO A 258 2.84 4.44 11.23
CA PRO A 258 2.96 4.59 9.79
C PRO A 258 4.30 4.06 9.28
N ALA A 259 4.35 3.70 7.99
CA ALA A 259 5.62 3.47 7.31
C ALA A 259 6.47 4.76 7.31
N GLY A 260 7.79 4.61 7.30
CA GLY A 260 8.66 5.78 7.21
C GLY A 260 10.14 5.47 7.22
N ARG A 261 10.92 6.52 7.05
CA ARG A 261 12.38 6.46 7.04
C ARG A 261 12.94 7.40 8.11
N PHE A 262 13.92 6.93 8.87
CA PHE A 262 14.54 7.69 9.96
C PHE A 262 16.05 7.44 10.05
N ARG A 263 16.74 8.21 10.90
CA ARG A 263 18.13 7.96 11.26
C ARG A 263 18.18 7.22 12.59
N MET A 264 18.68 6.00 12.55
CA MET A 264 18.83 5.10 13.70
C MET A 264 20.18 5.31 14.39
N GLY A 265 20.20 5.21 15.72
CA GLY A 265 21.39 5.35 16.56
C GLY A 265 21.60 6.71 17.21
N ASP A 266 22.77 6.92 17.80
CA ASP A 266 23.04 8.11 18.62
C ASP A 266 23.30 9.38 17.80
N LEU A 267 22.24 10.16 17.59
CA LEU A 267 22.26 11.43 16.86
C LEU A 267 22.87 12.60 17.65
N ARG A 268 23.05 12.45 18.97
CA ARG A 268 23.38 13.56 19.88
C ARG A 268 24.70 13.37 20.62
N GLY A 269 25.38 12.25 20.45
CA GLY A 269 26.63 11.95 21.16
C GLY A 269 26.41 11.68 22.66
N MET A 270 25.21 11.23 23.03
CA MET A 270 24.80 10.96 24.42
C MET A 270 24.61 9.47 24.70
N GLY A 271 24.67 8.64 23.66
CA GLY A 271 24.50 7.20 23.68
C GLY A 271 25.82 6.45 23.89
N ARG A 272 25.78 5.15 23.70
CA ARG A 272 26.95 4.25 23.81
C ARG A 272 27.51 3.89 22.44
N ASP A 273 28.73 3.36 22.42
CA ASP A 273 29.40 2.93 21.18
C ASP A 273 28.60 1.87 20.40
N ASN A 274 27.76 1.08 21.07
CA ASN A 274 26.89 0.09 20.43
C ASN A 274 25.67 0.69 19.72
N GLU A 275 25.46 2.00 19.83
CA GLU A 275 24.41 2.76 19.14
C GLU A 275 24.96 3.51 17.90
N LEU A 276 26.18 3.16 17.47
CA LEU A 276 26.88 3.73 16.31
C LEU A 276 27.22 2.64 15.28
N PRO A 277 27.41 3.00 14.00
CA PRO A 277 27.23 4.33 13.41
C PRO A 277 25.75 4.68 13.20
N VAL A 278 25.46 5.99 13.18
CA VAL A 278 24.18 6.50 12.73
C VAL A 278 23.97 6.14 11.26
N HIS A 279 22.84 5.54 10.93
CA HIS A 279 22.51 5.13 9.57
C HIS A 279 21.02 5.34 9.27
N ALA A 280 20.65 5.36 7.98
CA ALA A 280 19.28 5.56 7.56
C ALA A 280 18.56 4.21 7.43
N VAL A 281 17.41 4.09 8.09
CA VAL A 281 16.58 2.88 8.11
C VAL A 281 15.17 3.22 7.63
N SER A 282 14.60 2.35 6.81
CA SER A 282 13.19 2.41 6.42
C SER A 282 12.41 1.29 7.11
N VAL A 283 11.20 1.57 7.58
CA VAL A 283 10.29 0.57 8.13
C VAL A 283 8.96 0.64 7.39
N GLU A 284 8.34 -0.52 7.14
CA GLU A 284 6.96 -0.59 6.66
C GLU A 284 5.98 -0.17 7.77
N GLY A 285 4.71 0.02 7.44
CA GLY A 285 3.67 0.31 8.43
C GLY A 285 3.33 -0.93 9.27
N PHE A 286 3.14 -0.77 10.58
CA PHE A 286 2.84 -1.88 11.49
C PHE A 286 2.01 -1.42 12.69
N ALA A 287 1.43 -2.36 13.43
CA ALA A 287 0.83 -2.09 14.72
C ALA A 287 1.79 -2.45 15.86
N MET A 288 1.82 -1.65 16.92
CA MET A 288 2.63 -1.89 18.12
C MET A 288 1.76 -1.79 19.38
N GLY A 289 2.11 -2.55 20.43
CA GLY A 289 1.45 -2.42 21.72
C GLY A 289 1.53 -0.97 22.23
N ARG A 290 0.39 -0.38 22.57
CA ARG A 290 0.30 1.02 23.01
C ARG A 290 1.06 1.28 24.31
N TYR A 291 1.14 0.24 25.13
CA TYR A 291 1.81 0.19 26.41
C TYR A 291 2.77 -1.02 26.42
N PRO A 292 3.81 -1.01 27.28
CA PRO A 292 4.48 -2.25 27.64
C PRO A 292 3.46 -3.25 28.21
N VAL A 293 3.64 -4.54 27.90
CA VAL A 293 2.71 -5.60 28.34
C VAL A 293 2.56 -5.56 29.87
N THR A 294 1.32 -5.53 30.34
CA THR A 294 1.01 -5.42 31.76
C THR A 294 1.00 -6.78 32.46
N PHE A 295 1.12 -6.78 33.78
CA PHE A 295 0.89 -7.98 34.59
C PHE A 295 -0.52 -8.55 34.40
N ALA A 296 -1.54 -7.71 34.17
CA ALA A 296 -2.90 -8.19 33.92
C ALA A 296 -2.98 -9.02 32.63
N GLU A 297 -2.39 -8.52 31.55
CA GLU A 297 -2.34 -9.20 30.24
C GLU A 297 -1.47 -10.46 30.30
N TYR A 298 -0.28 -10.36 30.91
CA TYR A 298 0.61 -11.52 31.04
C TYR A 298 0.04 -12.60 31.97
N ASP A 299 -0.66 -12.23 33.05
CA ASP A 299 -1.30 -13.19 33.94
C ASP A 299 -2.41 -13.98 33.23
N GLN A 300 -3.13 -13.37 32.28
CA GLN A 300 -4.10 -14.07 31.45
C GLN A 300 -3.42 -15.13 30.58
N PHE A 301 -2.29 -14.79 29.95
CA PHE A 301 -1.47 -15.74 29.21
C PHE A 301 -0.95 -16.87 30.11
N ALA A 302 -0.37 -16.53 31.26
CA ALA A 302 0.18 -17.51 32.19
C ALA A 302 -0.89 -18.49 32.67
N GLN A 303 -2.08 -17.98 33.01
CA GLN A 303 -3.22 -18.82 33.39
C GLN A 303 -3.72 -19.70 32.24
N ALA A 304 -3.83 -19.15 31.03
CA ALA A 304 -4.31 -19.89 29.85
C ALA A 304 -3.34 -20.99 29.39
N THR A 305 -2.07 -20.89 29.78
CA THR A 305 -0.99 -21.83 29.39
C THR A 305 -0.44 -22.64 30.55
N ASP A 306 -1.07 -22.57 31.72
CA ASP A 306 -0.66 -23.25 32.96
C ASP A 306 0.81 -22.98 33.36
N ARG A 307 1.27 -21.75 33.12
CA ARG A 307 2.59 -21.26 33.53
C ARG A 307 2.53 -20.61 34.90
N GLU A 308 3.65 -20.71 35.64
CA GLU A 308 3.79 -19.97 36.89
C GLU A 308 3.78 -18.45 36.63
N LYS A 309 3.14 -17.72 37.53
CA LYS A 309 3.12 -16.27 37.47
C LYS A 309 4.48 -15.70 37.85
N LEU A 310 4.98 -14.76 37.06
CA LEU A 310 6.23 -14.06 37.33
C LEU A 310 6.12 -13.21 38.61
N ASP A 311 7.22 -13.14 39.37
CA ASP A 311 7.33 -12.34 40.58
C ASP A 311 7.26 -10.83 40.25
N ASP A 312 6.50 -10.08 41.06
CA ASP A 312 6.34 -8.62 40.95
C ASP A 312 7.23 -7.83 41.93
N TRP A 313 8.11 -8.52 42.67
CA TRP A 313 8.97 -7.96 43.72
C TRP A 313 8.20 -7.22 44.83
N GLY A 314 6.90 -7.51 44.98
CA GLY A 314 6.02 -6.78 45.90
C GLY A 314 5.70 -5.34 45.45
N TRP A 315 6.02 -4.96 44.21
CA TRP A 315 5.71 -3.63 43.66
C TRP A 315 4.26 -3.48 43.19
N GLY A 316 3.54 -4.60 43.11
CA GLY A 316 2.15 -4.70 42.69
C GLY A 316 2.02 -5.16 41.24
N ARG A 317 0.87 -5.79 40.96
CA ARG A 317 0.47 -6.32 39.64
C ARG A 317 -0.56 -5.43 38.95
N GLY A 318 -1.34 -5.99 38.02
CA GLY A 318 -2.42 -5.31 37.33
C GLY A 318 -1.88 -4.44 36.20
N ASN A 319 -2.20 -3.14 36.21
CA ASN A 319 -1.82 -2.18 35.17
C ASN A 319 -0.34 -1.72 35.23
N ARG A 320 0.53 -2.51 35.85
CA ARG A 320 1.98 -2.28 35.87
C ARG A 320 2.62 -3.14 34.79
N PRO A 321 3.72 -2.70 34.17
CA PRO A 321 4.41 -3.52 33.19
C PRO A 321 4.88 -4.81 33.86
N VAL A 322 4.75 -5.93 33.14
CA VAL A 322 5.30 -7.20 33.61
C VAL A 322 6.83 -7.11 33.65
N ILE A 323 7.41 -7.58 34.74
CA ILE A 323 8.87 -7.62 34.95
C ILE A 323 9.33 -9.06 35.17
N ASN A 324 10.65 -9.27 35.17
CA ASN A 324 11.26 -10.60 35.26
C ASN A 324 10.88 -11.54 34.10
N VAL A 325 10.64 -10.98 32.92
CA VAL A 325 10.28 -11.70 31.69
C VAL A 325 11.57 -12.06 30.94
N SER A 326 11.76 -13.34 30.60
CA SER A 326 12.84 -13.73 29.68
C SER A 326 12.46 -13.44 28.22
N TRP A 327 13.44 -13.43 27.31
CA TRP A 327 13.13 -13.26 25.88
C TRP A 327 12.20 -14.38 25.37
N ASP A 328 12.44 -15.63 25.79
CA ASP A 328 11.60 -16.78 25.43
C ASP A 328 10.17 -16.65 25.97
N ASP A 329 9.99 -16.06 27.16
CA ASP A 329 8.67 -15.77 27.71
C ASP A 329 7.92 -14.72 26.90
N ALA A 330 8.63 -13.68 26.44
CA ALA A 330 8.06 -12.62 25.63
C ALA A 330 7.65 -13.16 24.25
N VAL A 331 8.46 -14.02 23.63
CA VAL A 331 8.09 -14.70 22.38
C VAL A 331 6.90 -15.62 22.58
N ALA A 332 6.89 -16.46 23.63
CA ALA A 332 5.77 -17.35 23.91
C ALA A 332 4.45 -16.60 24.13
N TYR A 333 4.49 -15.41 24.75
CA TYR A 333 3.34 -14.53 24.87
C TYR A 333 2.82 -14.07 23.51
N THR A 334 3.71 -13.65 22.60
CA THR A 334 3.31 -13.22 21.25
C THR A 334 2.75 -14.38 20.42
N GLU A 335 3.33 -15.58 20.51
CA GLU A 335 2.82 -16.79 19.85
C GLU A 335 1.43 -17.16 20.37
N TRP A 336 1.21 -17.04 21.68
CA TRP A 336 -0.11 -17.25 22.26
C TRP A 336 -1.12 -16.23 21.73
N LEU A 337 -0.77 -14.95 21.63
CA LEU A 337 -1.65 -13.92 21.02
C LEU A 337 -1.99 -14.25 19.56
N CYS A 338 -1.03 -14.76 18.76
CA CYS A 338 -1.32 -15.24 17.41
C CYS A 338 -2.42 -16.29 17.41
N VAL A 339 -2.30 -17.28 18.30
CA VAL A 339 -3.28 -18.36 18.44
C VAL A 339 -4.63 -17.84 18.91
N GLN A 340 -4.68 -16.85 19.80
CA GLN A 340 -5.93 -16.33 20.35
C GLN A 340 -6.68 -15.41 19.40
N THR A 341 -5.97 -14.60 18.62
CA THR A 341 -6.57 -13.55 17.77
C THR A 341 -6.71 -13.97 16.32
N GLY A 342 -5.89 -14.92 15.85
CA GLY A 342 -5.73 -15.24 14.44
C GLY A 342 -4.89 -14.23 13.66
N GLN A 343 -4.36 -13.20 14.33
CA GLN A 343 -3.47 -12.19 13.74
C GLN A 343 -2.00 -12.56 13.95
N GLN A 344 -1.09 -11.84 13.30
CA GLN A 344 0.35 -12.02 13.50
C GLN A 344 0.87 -11.06 14.58
N TYR A 345 1.30 -11.63 15.71
CA TYR A 345 1.97 -10.95 16.80
C TYR A 345 3.42 -11.42 16.89
N ARG A 346 4.33 -10.48 17.17
CA ARG A 346 5.76 -10.73 17.40
C ARG A 346 6.37 -9.58 18.21
N LEU A 347 7.58 -9.79 18.71
CA LEU A 347 8.40 -8.67 19.20
C LEU A 347 8.72 -7.71 18.04
N PRO A 348 8.76 -6.39 18.28
CA PRO A 348 9.26 -5.45 17.29
C PRO A 348 10.74 -5.69 17.04
N THR A 349 11.23 -5.35 15.85
CA THR A 349 12.67 -5.26 15.63
C THR A 349 13.22 -4.01 16.32
N GLU A 350 14.53 -3.93 16.57
CA GLU A 350 15.19 -2.78 17.18
C GLU A 350 14.93 -1.51 16.36
N ALA A 351 15.01 -1.63 15.03
CA ALA A 351 14.66 -0.57 14.10
C ALA A 351 13.20 -0.12 14.23
N GLN A 352 12.25 -1.06 14.33
CA GLN A 352 10.84 -0.73 14.52
C GLN A 352 10.59 -0.07 15.88
N TRP A 353 11.21 -0.57 16.95
CA TRP A 353 11.10 0.01 18.29
C TRP A 353 11.66 1.43 18.32
N GLU A 354 12.86 1.67 17.78
CA GLU A 354 13.49 2.99 17.80
C GLU A 354 12.71 4.00 16.94
N TYR A 355 12.27 3.59 15.74
CA TYR A 355 11.40 4.41 14.90
C TYR A 355 10.13 4.84 15.66
N ALA A 356 9.47 3.87 16.30
CA ALA A 356 8.23 4.10 17.01
C ALA A 356 8.44 4.95 18.27
N ALA A 357 9.53 4.75 19.02
CA ALA A 357 9.88 5.53 20.20
C ALA A 357 10.19 7.00 19.87
N ARG A 358 10.96 7.23 18.80
CA ARG A 358 11.31 8.57 18.29
C ARG A 358 10.11 9.35 17.76
N ALA A 359 9.17 8.67 17.13
CA ALA A 359 7.94 9.24 16.58
C ALA A 359 8.16 10.52 15.77
N GLY A 360 9.13 10.46 14.84
CA GLY A 360 9.46 11.57 13.92
C GLY A 360 10.48 12.57 14.45
N THR A 361 11.01 12.39 15.65
CA THR A 361 11.99 13.31 16.25
C THR A 361 13.44 12.81 16.17
N GLU A 362 14.38 13.75 16.19
CA GLU A 362 15.83 13.50 16.22
C GLU A 362 16.47 13.96 17.54
N THR A 363 15.64 14.22 18.55
CA THR A 363 16.06 14.65 19.88
C THR A 363 16.37 13.45 20.78
N VAL A 364 16.99 13.68 21.95
CA VAL A 364 17.29 12.60 22.92
C VAL A 364 16.01 11.91 23.40
N TYR A 365 14.99 12.71 23.72
CA TYR A 365 13.64 12.24 24.03
C TYR A 365 12.69 12.77 22.97
N TRP A 366 11.55 12.12 22.74
CA TRP A 366 10.57 12.60 21.76
C TRP A 366 10.03 14.02 22.07
N TRP A 367 10.16 14.48 23.32
CA TRP A 367 9.75 15.83 23.74
C TRP A 367 10.88 16.87 23.78
N GLY A 368 12.12 16.50 23.41
CA GLY A 368 13.28 17.40 23.44
C GLY A 368 14.57 16.75 23.95
N ASN A 369 15.62 17.55 24.11
CA ASN A 369 16.94 17.04 24.51
C ASN A 369 17.14 16.97 26.04
N GLU A 370 16.22 17.53 26.81
CA GLU A 370 16.29 17.54 28.27
C GLU A 370 15.26 16.57 28.86
N ILE A 371 15.68 15.80 29.87
CA ILE A 371 14.81 14.84 30.57
C ILE A 371 13.57 15.51 31.21
N GLY A 372 13.73 16.76 31.65
CA GLY A 372 12.68 17.48 32.38
C GLY A 372 12.35 16.84 33.74
N LYS A 373 11.25 17.30 34.35
CA LYS A 373 10.75 16.77 35.62
C LYS A 373 9.46 16.01 35.40
N ASN A 374 9.38 14.80 35.95
CA ASN A 374 8.20 13.93 35.95
C ASN A 374 7.64 13.64 34.54
N ARG A 375 8.50 13.44 33.55
CA ARG A 375 8.12 13.10 32.17
C ARG A 375 8.30 11.63 31.80
N ALA A 376 9.01 10.87 32.63
CA ALA A 376 9.22 9.42 32.50
C ALA A 376 9.60 8.84 33.86
N ASN A 377 9.61 7.52 34.01
CA ASN A 377 10.15 6.83 35.18
C ASN A 377 11.58 6.33 34.90
N CYS A 378 12.56 7.22 34.94
CA CYS A 378 13.97 6.89 34.73
C CYS A 378 14.88 7.73 35.63
N ASN A 379 16.19 7.42 35.67
CA ASN A 379 17.13 8.13 36.52
C ASN A 379 17.20 9.62 36.14
N GLY A 380 17.09 10.53 37.12
CA GLY A 380 17.11 11.97 36.89
C GLY A 380 15.74 12.60 36.56
N SER A 381 14.72 11.81 36.24
CA SER A 381 13.37 12.33 35.91
C SER A 381 12.64 12.98 37.09
N GLY A 382 12.97 12.59 38.32
CA GLY A 382 12.31 13.09 39.53
C GLY A 382 10.86 12.63 39.69
N SER A 383 10.45 11.54 39.03
CA SER A 383 9.14 10.92 39.27
C SER A 383 9.08 10.31 40.68
N GLN A 384 7.87 10.14 41.22
CA GLN A 384 7.68 9.56 42.55
C GLN A 384 8.16 8.09 42.67
N TRP A 385 8.26 7.40 41.53
CA TRP A 385 8.64 5.98 41.41
C TRP A 385 10.13 5.77 41.12
N THR A 386 10.84 6.82 40.71
CA THR A 386 12.25 6.75 40.32
C THR A 386 13.10 6.10 41.41
N LYS A 387 13.84 5.04 41.03
CA LYS A 387 14.70 4.21 41.93
C LYS A 387 13.94 3.46 43.04
N LYS A 388 12.62 3.33 42.94
CA LYS A 388 11.80 2.61 43.94
C LYS A 388 11.09 1.41 43.34
N GLN A 389 10.36 1.62 42.24
CA GLN A 389 9.53 0.62 41.58
C GLN A 389 9.14 1.11 40.17
N THR A 390 8.48 0.26 39.40
CA THR A 390 7.84 0.68 38.13
C THR A 390 6.73 1.71 38.40
N SER A 391 6.29 2.42 37.37
CA SER A 391 5.00 3.13 37.37
C SER A 391 3.95 2.25 36.69
N PRO A 392 2.65 2.41 37.00
CA PRO A 392 1.59 1.90 36.12
C PRO A 392 1.83 2.39 34.68
N VAL A 393 1.51 1.56 33.69
CA VAL A 393 1.68 1.95 32.29
C VAL A 393 0.83 3.16 31.97
N GLY A 394 1.34 4.04 31.11
CA GLY A 394 0.62 5.25 30.72
C GLY A 394 0.57 6.35 31.78
N SER A 395 1.49 6.32 32.77
CA SER A 395 1.58 7.36 33.81
C SER A 395 2.17 8.69 33.32
N PHE A 396 2.72 8.72 32.10
CA PHE A 396 3.34 9.88 31.47
C PHE A 396 2.68 10.17 30.12
N GLU A 397 2.99 11.32 29.51
CA GLU A 397 2.44 11.66 28.19
C GLU A 397 2.87 10.65 27.11
N PRO A 398 1.98 10.34 26.15
CA PRO A 398 2.35 9.52 25.00
C PRO A 398 3.21 10.34 24.02
N ASN A 399 4.03 9.63 23.23
CA ASN A 399 4.73 10.25 22.11
C ASN A 399 3.76 10.61 20.95
N PRO A 400 4.22 11.32 19.90
CA PRO A 400 3.37 11.70 18.77
C PRO A 400 2.67 10.56 18.01
N PHE A 401 3.12 9.31 18.16
CA PHE A 401 2.45 8.12 17.61
C PHE A 401 1.44 7.49 18.57
N GLY A 402 1.29 8.03 19.79
CA GLY A 402 0.34 7.54 20.79
C GLY A 402 0.88 6.42 21.68
N LEU A 403 2.18 6.11 21.62
CA LEU A 403 2.86 5.13 22.46
C LEU A 403 3.27 5.73 23.81
N TYR A 404 3.15 4.93 24.86
CA TYR A 404 3.52 5.32 26.22
C TYR A 404 4.83 4.66 26.66
N ASP A 405 5.46 5.26 27.66
CA ASP A 405 6.62 4.71 28.37
C ASP A 405 7.90 4.49 27.51
N THR A 406 7.98 5.06 26.31
CA THR A 406 9.10 4.94 25.36
C THR A 406 10.44 5.55 25.80
N ALA A 407 10.52 6.09 27.02
CA ALA A 407 11.71 6.75 27.57
C ALA A 407 12.03 6.31 29.02
N GLY A 408 11.49 5.19 29.50
CA GLY A 408 11.80 4.65 30.82
C GLY A 408 10.83 3.56 31.30
N ASN A 409 10.64 3.48 32.61
CA ASN A 409 9.86 2.47 33.33
C ASN A 409 10.54 1.09 33.40
N ILE A 410 10.71 0.39 32.27
CA ILE A 410 11.36 -0.93 32.21
C ILE A 410 12.29 -1.04 31.00
N TRP A 411 13.12 -2.08 30.98
CA TRP A 411 13.82 -2.51 29.76
C TRP A 411 12.90 -3.41 28.95
N GLU A 412 12.89 -3.25 27.63
CA GLU A 412 11.97 -3.94 26.73
C GLU A 412 12.74 -4.85 25.77
N TRP A 413 12.19 -6.04 25.51
CA TRP A 413 12.78 -6.98 24.56
C TRP A 413 12.40 -6.63 23.12
N VAL A 414 13.38 -6.71 22.22
CA VAL A 414 13.19 -6.67 20.77
C VAL A 414 13.52 -8.04 20.17
N ALA A 415 13.14 -8.25 18.91
CA ALA A 415 13.37 -9.51 18.21
C ALA A 415 14.84 -9.77 17.88
N ASP A 416 15.64 -8.71 17.78
CA ASP A 416 17.02 -8.72 17.33
C ASP A 416 17.96 -9.45 18.30
N LYS A 417 18.96 -10.12 17.73
CA LYS A 417 20.09 -10.63 18.51
C LYS A 417 21.02 -9.48 18.86
N TRP A 418 21.54 -9.51 20.07
CA TRP A 418 22.52 -8.52 20.50
C TRP A 418 23.74 -8.46 19.57
N HIS A 419 24.12 -7.24 19.20
CA HIS A 419 25.34 -6.94 18.47
C HIS A 419 26.09 -5.77 19.13
N GLY A 420 27.41 -5.72 18.91
CA GLY A 420 28.28 -4.73 19.54
C GLY A 420 28.20 -3.32 18.94
N ASN A 421 27.65 -3.15 17.73
CA ASN A 421 27.49 -1.90 17.00
C ASN A 421 26.52 -2.10 15.81
N TYR A 422 26.23 -1.04 15.05
CA TYR A 422 25.39 -1.07 13.84
C TYR A 422 26.18 -1.31 12.54
N GLU A 423 27.41 -1.79 12.58
CA GLU A 423 28.13 -2.13 11.35
C GLU A 423 27.51 -3.36 10.67
N GLY A 424 26.90 -3.14 9.50
CA GLY A 424 26.21 -4.20 8.77
C GLY A 424 24.81 -4.52 9.29
N ALA A 425 24.24 -3.68 10.16
CA ALA A 425 22.85 -3.81 10.59
C ALA A 425 21.88 -3.66 9.39
N PRO A 426 20.74 -4.38 9.39
CA PRO A 426 19.71 -4.24 8.37
C PRO A 426 19.17 -2.80 8.25
N ILE A 427 18.83 -2.38 7.03
CA ILE A 427 18.38 -1.01 6.73
C ILE A 427 16.89 -0.89 6.42
N ASP A 428 16.17 -2.01 6.48
CA ASP A 428 14.76 -2.17 6.12
C ASP A 428 13.91 -2.73 7.28
N GLY A 429 14.48 -2.79 8.49
CA GLY A 429 13.80 -3.26 9.69
C GLY A 429 13.66 -4.79 9.80
N SER A 430 14.36 -5.58 8.97
CA SER A 430 14.45 -7.04 9.12
C SER A 430 15.38 -7.47 10.26
N VAL A 431 15.23 -8.71 10.75
CA VAL A 431 16.12 -9.38 11.73
C VAL A 431 16.94 -10.50 11.10
#